data_AF-A0A3D4WAT7-F1
#
_entry.id   AF-A0A3D4WAT7-F1
#
_cell.length_a   1.000
_cell.length_b   1.000
_cell.length_c   1.000
_cell.angle_alpha   90.00
_cell.angle_beta   90.00
_cell.angle_gamma   90.00
#
_symmetry.space_group_name_H-M   'P 1'
#
loop_
_entity.id
_entity.type
_entity.pdbx_description
1 polymer ?
#
loop_
_entity_poly.entity_id
_entity_poly.type
_entity_poly.pdbx_seq_one_letter_code
_entity_poly.pdbx_strand_id
1 'polypeptide(L)'
;KLNFFIDLAVSRITLNEVVISANRWEQNEREIPQRVEKIGMQQIAFANPQTAADMLSVGGYAYIQKSQLAGGSPILRGFATNRVMLVVDGVRMNNAIFRTGNLQNVISIDAAAVESNEI
;
A
#
# COMPACT_ATOMS: atom_id res chain seq x y z
N LYS A 1 11.96 -9.60 -55.22
CA LYS A 1 12.23 -9.45 -53.77
C LYS A 1 11.20 -8.47 -53.22
N LEU A 2 10.24 -8.93 -52.40
CA LEU A 2 9.26 -8.06 -51.74
C LEU A 2 9.90 -7.51 -50.46
N ASN A 3 10.14 -6.20 -50.44
CA ASN A 3 10.63 -5.50 -49.26
C ASN A 3 9.43 -5.10 -48.41
N PHE A 4 9.24 -5.77 -47.27
CA PHE A 4 8.25 -5.37 -46.26
C PHE A 4 8.89 -4.33 -45.35
N PHE A 5 8.31 -3.13 -45.33
CA PHE A 5 8.62 -2.11 -44.34
C PHE A 5 7.55 -2.18 -43.24
N ILE A 6 7.99 -2.34 -41.99
CA ILE A 6 7.14 -2.27 -40.81
C ILE A 6 7.56 -1.00 -40.07
N ASP A 7 6.65 -0.03 -40.02
CA ASP A 7 6.84 1.19 -39.26
C ASP A 7 6.46 0.96 -37.79
N LEU A 8 7.29 1.46 -36.88
CA LEU A 8 7.00 1.48 -35.45
C LEU A 8 6.21 2.74 -35.10
N ALA A 9 4.98 2.57 -34.60
CA ALA A 9 4.19 3.66 -34.05
C ALA A 9 4.61 3.91 -32.58
N VAL A 10 4.87 5.17 -32.24
CA VAL A 10 5.20 5.57 -30.87
C VAL A 10 3.97 5.44 -29.98
N SER A 11 3.98 4.45 -29.09
CA SER A 11 3.02 4.34 -27.99
C SER A 11 3.35 5.37 -26.92
N ARG A 12 2.54 6.42 -26.79
CA ARG A 12 2.62 7.39 -25.68
C ARG A 12 1.78 6.89 -24.52
N ILE A 13 2.38 6.08 -23.66
CA ILE A 13 1.75 5.66 -22.40
C ILE A 13 1.79 6.85 -21.45
N THR A 14 0.63 7.45 -21.18
CA THR A 14 0.46 8.49 -20.15
C THR A 14 -0.19 7.84 -18.94
N LEU A 15 0.63 7.52 -17.92
CA LEU A 15 0.14 7.09 -16.62
C LEU A 15 -0.12 8.34 -15.78
N ASN A 16 -1.37 8.77 -15.70
CA ASN A 16 -1.81 9.81 -14.77
C ASN A 16 -2.23 9.11 -13.48
N GLU A 17 -1.25 8.71 -12.67
CA GLU A 17 -1.55 8.25 -11.32
C GLU A 17 -1.46 9.45 -10.37
N VAL A 18 -2.53 9.61 -9.60
CA VAL A 18 -2.72 10.71 -8.67
C VAL A 18 -2.80 10.10 -7.27
N VAL A 19 -1.96 10.62 -6.37
CA VAL A 19 -1.83 10.13 -4.99
C VAL A 19 -2.38 11.19 -4.05
N ILE A 20 -3.19 10.77 -3.07
CA ILE A 20 -3.94 11.67 -2.18
C ILE A 20 -3.35 11.71 -0.75
N SER A 21 -2.54 10.74 -0.34
CA SER A 21 -2.17 10.59 1.08
C SER A 21 -1.06 11.50 1.60
N ALA A 22 -0.02 11.80 0.82
CA ALA A 22 1.19 12.41 1.37
C ALA A 22 1.01 13.87 1.83
N ASN A 23 0.12 14.64 1.17
CA ASN A 23 0.00 16.09 1.40
C ASN A 23 -1.42 16.61 1.64
N ARG A 24 -2.43 15.77 1.86
CA ARG A 24 -3.87 16.18 1.99
C ARG A 24 -4.45 16.92 0.78
N TRP A 25 -3.66 17.17 -0.25
CA TRP A 25 -4.03 17.74 -1.53
C TRP A 25 -3.62 16.78 -2.63
N GLU A 26 -4.43 16.76 -3.69
CA GLU A 26 -4.21 15.96 -4.89
C GLU A 26 -2.89 16.39 -5.54
N GLN A 27 -1.90 15.49 -5.57
CA GLN A 27 -0.59 15.76 -6.19
C GLN A 27 -0.25 14.67 -7.19
N ASN A 28 0.42 15.07 -8.27
CA ASN A 28 0.97 14.12 -9.22
C ASN A 28 2.12 13.36 -8.55
N GLU A 29 2.19 12.04 -8.75
CA GLU A 29 3.29 11.22 -8.19
C GLU A 29 4.68 11.77 -8.50
N ARG A 30 4.86 12.40 -9.67
CA ARG A 30 6.15 12.98 -10.09
C ARG A 30 6.59 14.17 -9.26
N GLU A 31 5.67 14.82 -8.56
CA GLU A 31 5.95 16.00 -7.73
C GLU A 31 6.23 15.63 -6.27
N ILE A 32 5.98 14.37 -5.88
CA ILE A 32 6.19 13.89 -4.52
C ILE A 32 7.65 13.40 -4.39
N PRO A 33 8.47 14.03 -3.52
CA PRO A 33 9.88 13.63 -3.35
C PRO A 33 10.04 12.35 -2.49
N GLN A 34 8.94 11.81 -1.98
CA GLN A 34 8.87 10.58 -1.21
C GLN A 34 8.33 9.45 -2.09
N ARG A 35 8.83 8.23 -1.88
CA ARG A 35 8.23 7.05 -2.50
C ARG A 35 6.86 6.80 -1.89
N VAL A 36 5.84 6.73 -2.74
CA VAL A 36 4.49 6.27 -2.39
C VAL A 36 4.14 5.14 -3.35
N GLU A 37 3.66 4.03 -2.82
CA GLU A 37 3.23 2.87 -3.59
C GLU A 37 1.76 2.64 -3.35
N LYS A 38 0.96 2.81 -4.40
CA LYS A 38 -0.47 2.58 -4.36
C LYS A 38 -0.78 1.15 -4.80
N ILE A 39 -1.60 0.48 -4.01
CA ILE A 39 -2.11 -0.85 -4.29
C ILE A 39 -3.62 -0.72 -4.43
N GLY A 40 -4.10 -0.94 -5.66
CA GLY A 40 -5.51 -0.83 -6.00
C GLY A 40 -6.30 -2.09 -5.69
N MET A 41 -7.62 -1.96 -5.62
CA MET A 41 -8.57 -3.06 -5.37
C MET A 41 -8.34 -4.29 -6.26
N GLN A 42 -7.95 -4.11 -7.52
CA GLN A 42 -7.72 -5.24 -8.44
C GLN A 42 -6.56 -6.14 -7.99
N GLN A 43 -5.46 -5.55 -7.49
CA GLN A 43 -4.33 -6.31 -6.96
C GLN A 43 -4.66 -6.95 -5.62
N ILE A 44 -5.39 -6.24 -4.76
CA ILE A 44 -5.87 -6.77 -3.47
C ILE A 44 -6.79 -7.96 -3.71
N ALA A 45 -7.77 -7.84 -4.60
CA ALA A 45 -8.70 -8.90 -4.95
C ALA A 45 -8.01 -10.11 -5.60
N PHE A 46 -7.00 -9.87 -6.45
CA PHE A 46 -6.20 -10.95 -7.04
C PHE A 46 -5.38 -11.71 -5.98
N ALA A 47 -4.80 -11.00 -5.01
CA ALA A 47 -4.05 -11.60 -3.91
C ALA A 47 -4.96 -12.30 -2.88
N ASN A 48 -6.23 -11.90 -2.80
CA ASN A 48 -7.25 -12.41 -1.88
C ASN A 48 -6.73 -12.58 -0.43
N PRO A 49 -6.24 -11.50 0.20
CA PRO A 49 -5.67 -11.57 1.54
C PRO A 49 -6.75 -11.93 2.57
N GLN A 50 -6.44 -12.84 3.49
CA GLN A 50 -7.35 -13.21 4.58
C GLN A 50 -7.46 -12.12 5.66
N THR A 51 -6.44 -11.25 5.79
CA THR A 51 -6.37 -10.19 6.80
C THR A 51 -5.88 -8.89 6.19
N ALA A 52 -6.25 -7.75 6.79
CA ALA A 52 -5.71 -6.46 6.39
C ALA A 52 -4.18 -6.35 6.63
N ALA A 53 -3.62 -7.13 7.55
CA ALA A 53 -2.18 -7.25 7.70
C ALA A 53 -1.55 -7.88 6.44
N ASP A 54 -2.06 -9.03 6.00
CA ASP A 54 -1.55 -9.70 4.80
C ASP A 54 -1.74 -8.82 3.54
N MET A 55 -2.82 -8.04 3.46
CA MET A 55 -3.03 -7.05 2.39
C MET A 55 -1.86 -6.07 2.27
N LEU A 56 -1.35 -5.54 3.39
CA LEU A 56 -0.21 -4.61 3.37
C LEU A 56 1.07 -5.26 2.84
N SER A 57 1.19 -6.58 2.87
CA SER A 57 2.36 -7.29 2.34
C SER A 57 2.32 -7.52 0.82
N VAL A 58 1.16 -7.33 0.17
CA VAL A 58 0.97 -7.64 -1.26
C VAL A 58 1.94 -6.86 -2.15
N GLY A 59 2.26 -5.62 -1.79
CA GLY A 59 3.22 -4.79 -2.54
C GLY A 59 4.70 -5.09 -2.28
N GLY A 60 5.02 -5.98 -1.32
CA GLY A 60 6.40 -6.32 -0.97
C GLY A 60 7.17 -5.24 -0.19
N TYR A 61 6.56 -4.09 0.08
CA TYR A 61 7.18 -2.99 0.83
C TYR A 61 6.99 -3.09 2.35
N ALA A 62 5.98 -3.84 2.79
CA ALA A 62 5.74 -4.16 4.19
C ALA A 62 5.90 -5.67 4.44
N TYR A 63 6.54 -6.00 5.55
CA TYR A 63 6.61 -7.36 6.04
C TYR A 63 5.67 -7.53 7.24
N ILE A 64 4.97 -8.67 7.34
CA ILE A 64 4.05 -8.93 8.45
C ILE A 64 4.69 -9.89 9.43
N GLN A 65 4.96 -9.40 10.64
CA GLN A 65 5.28 -10.29 11.73
C GLN A 65 3.99 -10.89 12.30
N LYS A 66 3.74 -12.15 12.00
CA LYS A 66 2.57 -12.88 12.52
C LYS A 66 2.75 -13.21 13.99
N SER A 67 1.76 -12.85 14.80
CA SER A 67 1.68 -13.26 16.20
C SER A 67 0.66 -14.38 16.41
N GLN A 68 -0.37 -14.48 15.54
CA GLN A 68 -1.43 -15.52 15.55
C GLN A 68 -1.99 -15.70 14.12
N LEU A 69 -2.88 -16.68 13.90
CA LEU A 69 -3.43 -17.03 12.57
C LEU A 69 -4.12 -15.85 11.85
N ALA A 70 -4.70 -14.92 12.61
CA ALA A 70 -5.30 -13.68 12.12
C ALA A 70 -4.59 -12.40 12.64
N GLY A 71 -3.49 -12.56 13.38
CA GLY A 71 -2.81 -11.47 14.07
C GLY A 71 -1.45 -11.18 13.45
N GLY A 72 -1.19 -9.92 13.10
CA GLY A 72 0.12 -9.51 12.59
C GLY A 72 0.39 -8.02 12.76
N SER A 73 1.67 -7.67 12.92
CA SER A 73 2.13 -6.28 12.94
C SER A 73 2.89 -5.99 11.64
N PRO A 74 2.57 -4.88 10.95
CA PRO A 74 3.34 -4.45 9.79
C PRO A 74 4.71 -3.93 10.23
N ILE A 75 5.72 -4.29 9.43
CA ILE A 75 7.09 -3.84 9.51
C ILE A 75 7.41 -3.11 8.21
N LEU A 76 7.69 -1.82 8.30
CA LEU A 76 8.10 -0.99 7.18
C LEU A 76 9.56 -0.57 7.38
N ARG A 77 10.43 -0.91 6.43
CA ARG A 77 11.86 -0.53 6.44
C ARG A 77 12.58 -0.90 7.76
N GLY A 78 12.21 -2.02 8.37
CA GLY A 78 12.77 -2.50 9.66
C GLY A 78 12.16 -1.85 10.91
N PHE A 79 11.23 -0.91 10.76
CA PHE A 79 10.47 -0.32 11.86
C PHE A 79 9.12 -1.02 12.03
N ALA A 80 8.70 -1.19 13.29
CA ALA A 80 7.44 -1.84 13.66
C ALA A 80 6.63 -0.98 14.63
N THR A 81 5.40 -1.39 14.91
CA THR A 81 4.61 -0.89 16.04
C THR A 81 4.34 0.61 15.97
N ASN A 82 4.78 1.39 16.95
CA ASN A 82 4.51 2.82 17.11
C ASN A 82 5.32 3.69 16.15
N ARG A 83 6.35 3.09 15.51
CA ARG A 83 7.16 3.74 14.48
C ARG A 83 6.55 3.62 13.09
N VAL A 84 5.52 2.79 12.93
CA VAL A 84 4.72 2.66 11.71
C VAL A 84 3.37 3.32 11.94
N MET A 85 3.01 4.29 11.10
CA MET A 85 1.75 5.02 11.21
C MET A 85 0.68 4.38 10.33
N LEU A 86 -0.37 3.84 10.95
CA LEU A 86 -1.58 3.39 10.29
C LEU A 86 -2.61 4.51 10.30
N VAL A 87 -3.16 4.78 9.12
CA VAL A 87 -4.19 5.78 8.88
C VAL A 87 -5.29 5.13 8.05
N VAL A 88 -6.54 5.31 8.48
CA VAL A 88 -7.73 4.89 7.73
C VAL A 88 -8.58 6.14 7.52
N ASP A 89 -8.92 6.44 6.27
CA ASP A 89 -9.72 7.62 5.88
C ASP A 89 -9.22 8.94 6.51
N GLY A 90 -7.90 9.11 6.58
CA GLY A 90 -7.26 10.29 7.18
C GLY A 90 -7.23 10.31 8.71
N VAL A 91 -7.79 9.31 9.40
CA VAL A 91 -7.78 9.16 10.85
C VAL A 91 -6.67 8.20 11.28
N ARG A 92 -5.80 8.67 12.17
CA ARG A 92 -4.71 7.88 12.75
C ARG A 92 -5.26 6.79 13.66
N MET A 93 -4.85 5.54 13.43
CA MET A 93 -5.22 4.38 14.26
C MET A 93 -4.17 4.03 15.34
N ASN A 94 -2.96 4.58 15.28
CA ASN A 94 -1.98 4.40 16.35
C ASN A 94 -2.45 5.10 17.64
N ASN A 95 -2.46 4.35 18.74
CA ASN A 95 -2.72 4.90 20.07
C ASN A 95 -1.39 5.20 20.80
N ALA A 96 -1.31 6.35 21.47
CA ALA A 96 -0.14 6.84 22.21
C ALA A 96 0.21 6.01 23.46
N ILE A 97 -0.70 5.14 23.92
CA ILE A 97 -0.55 4.36 25.16
C ILE A 97 0.28 3.08 24.93
N PHE A 98 0.32 2.57 23.70
CA PHE A 98 0.99 1.31 23.42
C PHE A 98 2.52 1.46 23.38
N ARG A 99 3.18 0.73 24.28
CA ARG A 99 4.64 0.65 24.40
C ARG A 99 5.18 -0.50 23.54
N THR A 100 6.51 -0.56 23.44
CA THR A 100 7.29 -1.53 22.64
C THR A 100 6.68 -2.95 22.62
N GLY A 101 6.37 -3.48 21.43
CA GLY A 101 5.77 -4.81 21.22
C GLY A 101 4.91 -4.84 19.94
N ASN A 102 4.70 -5.98 19.31
CA ASN A 102 3.94 -6.04 18.04
C ASN A 102 2.47 -5.66 18.25
N LEU A 103 2.02 -4.63 17.53
CA LEU A 103 0.65 -4.14 17.63
C LEU A 103 -0.21 -4.75 16.53
N GLN A 104 -1.39 -5.21 16.93
CA GLN A 104 -2.36 -5.80 16.03
C GLN A 104 -3.40 -4.78 15.53
N ASN A 105 -3.20 -3.47 15.68
CA ASN A 105 -4.21 -2.46 15.29
C ASN A 105 -4.66 -2.56 13.83
N VAL A 106 -3.85 -3.14 12.94
CA VAL A 106 -4.25 -3.39 11.55
C VAL A 106 -5.37 -4.44 11.44
N ILE A 107 -5.54 -5.35 12.41
CA ILE A 107 -6.56 -6.41 12.35
C ILE A 107 -7.98 -5.90 12.56
N SER A 108 -8.15 -4.69 13.11
CA SER A 108 -9.49 -4.09 13.25
C SER A 108 -10.04 -3.57 11.92
N ILE A 109 -9.25 -3.65 10.84
CA ILE A 109 -9.65 -3.29 9.49
C ILE A 109 -10.00 -4.59 8.76
N ASP A 110 -11.14 -4.59 8.07
CA ASP A 110 -11.50 -5.65 7.15
C ASP A 110 -10.84 -5.41 5.80
N ALA A 111 -10.06 -6.38 5.30
CA ALA A 111 -9.42 -6.29 4.00
C ALA A 111 -10.43 -6.21 2.84
N ALA A 112 -11.62 -6.79 2.99
CA ALA A 112 -12.66 -6.74 1.97
C ALA A 112 -13.40 -5.40 1.92
N ALA A 113 -13.29 -4.58 2.97
CA ALA A 113 -13.92 -3.26 3.05
C ALA A 113 -13.03 -2.12 2.52
N VAL A 114 -11.77 -2.40 2.16
CA VAL A 114 -10.79 -1.39 1.73
C VAL A 114 -10.79 -1.26 0.20
N GLU A 115 -10.94 -0.03 -0.30
CA GLU A 115 -10.86 0.28 -1.74
C GLU A 115 -9.43 0.27 -2.27
N SER A 116 -8.50 0.84 -1.51
CA SER A 116 -7.09 0.90 -1.86
C SER A 116 -6.23 1.08 -0.62
N ASN A 117 -4.95 0.72 -0.72
CA ASN A 117 -3.98 1.06 0.31
C ASN A 117 -2.75 1.73 -0.31
N GLU A 118 -2.12 2.58 0.48
CA GLU A 118 -0.94 3.35 0.08
C GLU A 118 0.15 3.17 1.15
N ILE A 119 1.40 2.99 0.72
CA ILE A 119 2.57 2.75 1.57
C ILE A 119 3.73 3.68 1.19
#